data_AF-A0A7X9A3Z3-F1
#
_entry.id   AF-A0A7X9A3Z3-F1
#
_cell.length_a   1.000
_cell.length_b   1.000
_cell.length_c   1.000
_cell.angle_alpha   90.00
_cell.angle_beta   90.00
_cell.angle_gamma   90.00
#
_symmetry.space_group_name_H-M   'P 1'
#
loop_
_entity.id
_entity.type
_entity.pdbx_description
1 polymer ?
#
loop_
_entity_poly.entity_id
_entity_poly.type
_entity_poly.pdbx_seq_one_letter_code
_entity_poly.pdbx_strand_id
1 'polypeptide(L)'
;KRGPSATIEEWLLAAEYILNGGNDQIILCERGSTTFETYTRNTLDLSAALAAKKLSHLPVIIDPSHGTGRADMVSDFTKVAKFLSLDGAIIEIHENPDVALSDGFQTIDFKEYEELVKSL
;
A
#
# COMPACT_ATOMS: atom_id res chain seq x y z
N LYS A 1 2.76 8.91 -0.65
CA LYS A 1 2.69 7.69 0.19
C LYS A 1 2.94 8.08 1.66
N ARG A 2 2.37 7.37 2.63
CA ARG A 2 2.66 7.59 4.06
C ARG A 2 4.15 7.39 4.34
N GLY A 3 4.76 8.25 5.16
CA GLY A 3 6.14 8.09 5.62
C GLY A 3 6.29 6.89 6.56
N PRO A 4 7.49 6.29 6.70
CA PRO A 4 7.69 5.05 7.47
C PRO A 4 7.47 5.23 8.98
N SER A 5 7.54 6.46 9.48
CA SER A 5 7.28 6.79 10.88
C SER A 5 6.26 7.92 11.03
N ALA A 6 5.56 8.25 9.94
CA ALA A 6 4.57 9.32 9.96
C ALA A 6 3.31 8.84 10.67
N THR A 7 2.82 9.64 11.59
CA THR A 7 1.47 9.50 12.15
C THR A 7 0.41 9.75 11.06
N ILE A 8 -0.84 9.36 11.34
CA ILE A 8 -1.96 9.63 10.42
C ILE A 8 -2.14 11.15 10.25
N GLU A 9 -1.98 11.93 11.32
CA GLU A 9 -2.09 13.38 11.27
C GLU A 9 -1.03 14.00 10.36
N GLU A 10 0.25 13.65 10.55
CA GLU A 10 1.33 14.16 9.70
C GLU A 10 1.13 13.77 8.22
N TRP A 11 0.61 12.57 7.99
CA TRP A 11 0.30 12.10 6.63
C TRP A 11 -0.84 12.91 5.99
N LEU A 12 -1.92 13.20 6.72
CA LEU A 12 -3.02 14.01 6.24
C LEU A 12 -2.62 15.48 6.06
N LEU A 13 -1.84 16.04 6.99
CA LEU A 13 -1.30 17.41 6.87
C LEU A 13 -0.35 17.55 5.68
N ALA A 14 0.42 16.51 5.35
CA ALA A 14 1.23 16.51 4.14
C ALA A 14 0.36 16.55 2.87
N ALA A 15 -0.82 15.90 2.87
CA ALA A 15 -1.77 16.02 1.77
C ALA A 15 -2.41 17.41 1.72
N GLU A 16 -2.78 17.97 2.87
CA GLU A 16 -3.32 19.33 2.98
C GLU A 16 -2.36 20.38 2.42
N TYR A 17 -1.06 20.19 2.61
CA TYR A 17 -0.04 21.07 2.03
C TYR A 17 -0.10 21.13 0.49
N ILE A 18 -0.37 19.99 -0.16
CA ILE A 18 -0.53 19.91 -1.62
C ILE A 18 -1.87 20.52 -2.04
N LEU A 19 -2.96 20.26 -1.29
CA LEU A 19 -4.29 20.85 -1.52
C LEU A 19 -4.25 22.37 -1.47
N ASN A 20 -3.61 22.93 -0.44
CA ASN A 20 -3.43 24.37 -0.27
C ASN A 20 -2.56 24.99 -1.39
N GLY A 21 -1.71 24.18 -2.03
CA GLY A 21 -0.99 24.56 -3.25
C GLY A 21 -1.87 24.62 -4.51
N GLY A 22 -3.15 24.23 -4.42
CA GLY A 22 -4.13 24.28 -5.50
C GLY A 22 -4.25 22.99 -6.32
N ASN A 23 -3.64 21.88 -5.88
CA ASN A 23 -3.74 20.59 -6.56
C ASN A 23 -4.53 19.59 -5.71
N ASP A 24 -5.75 19.26 -6.15
CA ASP A 24 -6.65 18.31 -5.51
C ASP A 24 -6.54 16.86 -6.03
N GLN A 25 -5.66 16.62 -7.02
CA GLN A 25 -5.45 15.30 -7.62
C GLN A 25 -4.49 14.46 -6.76
N ILE A 26 -4.93 14.13 -5.55
CA ILE A 26 -4.13 13.41 -4.54
C ILE A 26 -4.75 12.05 -4.26
N ILE A 27 -3.91 11.01 -4.25
CA ILE A 27 -4.26 9.68 -3.74
C ILE A 27 -3.38 9.40 -2.52
N LEU A 28 -4.03 9.06 -1.41
CA LEU A 28 -3.37 8.60 -0.20
C LEU A 28 -3.00 7.12 -0.37
N CYS A 29 -1.75 6.77 -0.11
CA CYS A 29 -1.28 5.39 -0.14
C CYS A 29 -0.62 5.00 1.19
N GLU A 30 -1.27 4.09 1.92
CA GLU A 30 -0.74 3.40 3.10
C GLU A 30 0.22 2.30 2.65
N ARG A 31 1.42 2.24 3.25
CA ARG A 31 2.52 1.36 2.77
C ARG A 31 3.34 0.74 3.90
N GLY A 32 2.78 0.69 5.09
CA GLY A 32 3.40 0.20 6.30
C GLY A 32 4.30 1.21 7.01
N SER A 33 4.36 1.06 8.33
CA SER A 33 5.24 1.81 9.21
C SER A 33 6.34 0.92 9.79
N THR A 34 7.48 1.52 10.11
CA THR A 34 8.58 0.83 10.80
C THR A 34 8.17 0.54 12.24
N THR A 35 8.31 -0.71 12.66
CA THR A 35 8.02 -1.17 14.02
C THR A 35 9.19 -2.02 14.54
N PHE A 36 8.99 -2.69 15.68
CA PHE A 36 9.95 -3.66 16.22
C PHE A 36 9.86 -5.03 15.56
N GLU A 37 8.84 -5.29 14.74
CA GLU A 37 8.66 -6.57 14.05
C GLU A 37 9.74 -6.76 12.98
N THR A 38 10.22 -7.99 12.81
CA THR A 38 11.35 -8.33 11.93
C THR A 38 10.96 -9.27 10.79
N TYR A 39 9.80 -9.94 10.88
CA TYR A 39 9.33 -10.87 9.86
C TYR A 39 8.85 -10.17 8.58
N THR A 40 8.26 -8.98 8.73
CA THR A 40 7.83 -8.12 7.62
C THR A 40 8.72 -6.88 7.56
N ARG A 41 8.94 -6.34 6.35
CA ARG A 41 9.76 -5.14 6.14
C ARG A 41 9.18 -3.91 6.83
N ASN A 42 7.86 -3.76 6.78
CA ASN A 42 7.10 -2.79 7.56
C ASN A 42 5.88 -3.51 8.14
N THR A 43 5.24 -2.91 9.14
CA THR A 43 3.91 -3.35 9.57
C THR A 43 2.86 -2.58 8.79
N LEU A 44 2.16 -3.25 7.89
CA LEU A 44 1.08 -2.65 7.10
C LEU A 44 -0.10 -2.28 8.01
N ASP A 45 -0.41 -0.98 8.11
CA ASP A 45 -1.39 -0.45 9.04
C ASP A 45 -2.75 -0.21 8.36
N LEU A 46 -3.56 -1.28 8.27
CA LEU A 46 -4.91 -1.19 7.71
C LEU A 46 -5.84 -0.28 8.54
N SER A 47 -5.55 -0.11 9.83
CA SER A 47 -6.32 0.79 10.68
C SER A 47 -6.13 2.25 10.27
N ALA A 48 -4.90 2.64 9.89
CA ALA A 48 -4.61 3.95 9.34
C ALA A 48 -5.23 4.17 7.96
N ALA A 49 -5.23 3.17 7.07
CA ALA A 49 -5.92 3.28 5.79
C ALA A 49 -7.42 3.56 5.98
N LEU A 50 -8.07 2.83 6.90
CA LEU A 50 -9.48 3.05 7.25
C LEU A 50 -9.72 4.40 7.91
N ALA A 51 -8.83 4.83 8.81
CA ALA A 51 -8.92 6.14 9.45
C ALA A 51 -8.79 7.27 8.42
N ALA A 52 -7.80 7.21 7.53
CA ALA A 52 -7.64 8.18 6.45
C ALA A 52 -8.89 8.26 5.56
N LYS A 53 -9.50 7.12 5.22
CA LYS A 53 -10.74 7.09 4.42
C LYS A 53 -11.94 7.74 5.14
N LYS A 54 -11.96 7.75 6.47
CA LYS A 54 -13.01 8.40 7.27
C LYS A 54 -12.74 9.88 7.54
N LEU A 55 -11.46 10.24 7.68
CA LEU A 55 -11.02 11.59 8.04
C LEU A 55 -10.79 12.50 6.84
N SER A 56 -10.74 11.95 5.63
CA SER A 56 -10.49 12.66 4.39
C SER A 56 -11.50 12.26 3.32
N HIS A 57 -11.67 13.12 2.32
CA HIS A 57 -12.42 12.84 1.09
C HIS A 57 -11.53 12.28 -0.03
N LEU A 58 -10.20 12.20 0.18
CA LEU A 58 -9.26 11.71 -0.82
C LEU A 58 -9.34 10.19 -0.98
N PRO A 59 -9.14 9.65 -2.20
CA PRO A 59 -9.01 8.22 -2.40
C PRO A 59 -7.86 7.63 -1.57
N VAL A 60 -8.09 6.49 -0.94
CA VAL A 60 -7.12 5.78 -0.11
C VAL A 60 -6.86 4.38 -0.68
N ILE A 61 -5.61 4.13 -1.07
CA ILE A 61 -5.11 2.84 -1.54
C ILE A 61 -4.08 2.27 -0.57
N ILE A 62 -3.71 1.00 -0.75
CA ILE A 62 -2.59 0.37 -0.04
C ILE A 62 -1.46 -0.05 -0.99
N ASP A 63 -0.26 -0.22 -0.45
CA ASP A 63 0.88 -0.87 -1.11
C ASP A 63 1.29 -2.10 -0.29
N PRO A 64 0.77 -3.30 -0.61
CA PRO A 64 1.12 -4.49 0.13
C PRO A 64 2.55 -4.98 -0.18
N SER A 65 3.09 -4.72 -1.38
CA SER A 65 4.47 -5.10 -1.75
C SER A 65 5.49 -4.42 -0.83
N HIS A 66 5.43 -3.11 -0.68
CA HIS A 66 6.28 -2.35 0.26
C HIS A 66 5.81 -2.45 1.72
N GLY A 67 4.50 -2.60 1.90
CA GLY A 67 3.83 -2.76 3.18
C GLY A 67 4.35 -3.94 3.97
N THR A 68 4.48 -5.10 3.35
CA THR A 68 4.95 -6.33 4.02
C THR A 68 6.38 -6.68 3.64
N GLY A 69 6.80 -6.32 2.43
CA GLY A 69 8.06 -6.79 1.86
C GLY A 69 8.06 -8.27 1.52
N ARG A 70 6.91 -8.87 1.24
CA ARG A 70 6.82 -10.30 0.88
C ARG A 70 5.77 -10.56 -0.18
N ALA A 71 6.14 -11.31 -1.22
CA ALA A 71 5.24 -11.64 -2.34
C ALA A 71 4.04 -12.48 -1.88
N ASP A 72 4.27 -13.43 -0.96
CA ASP A 72 3.25 -14.33 -0.40
C ASP A 72 2.08 -13.61 0.31
N MET A 73 2.29 -12.35 0.73
CA MET A 73 1.26 -11.54 1.38
C MET A 73 0.57 -10.55 0.43
N VAL A 74 1.06 -10.35 -0.79
CA VAL A 74 0.54 -9.34 -1.73
C VAL A 74 -0.91 -9.60 -2.10
N SER A 75 -1.23 -10.83 -2.50
CA SER A 75 -2.59 -11.24 -2.89
C SER A 75 -3.60 -11.02 -1.75
N ASP A 76 -3.25 -11.47 -0.54
CA ASP A 76 -4.18 -11.45 0.59
C ASP A 76 -4.49 -10.04 1.05
N PHE A 77 -3.46 -9.18 1.20
CA PHE A 77 -3.71 -7.79 1.56
C PHE A 77 -4.45 -7.02 0.46
N THR A 78 -4.24 -7.35 -0.81
CA THR A 78 -5.00 -6.74 -1.92
C THR A 78 -6.49 -7.10 -1.84
N LYS A 79 -6.81 -8.37 -1.55
CA LYS A 79 -8.20 -8.81 -1.29
C LYS A 79 -8.80 -8.15 -0.05
N VAL A 80 -8.01 -8.00 1.01
CA VAL A 80 -8.44 -7.29 2.23
C VAL A 80 -8.73 -5.82 1.93
N ALA A 81 -7.93 -5.14 1.11
CA ALA A 81 -8.22 -3.77 0.70
C ALA A 81 -9.56 -3.65 -0.03
N LYS A 82 -9.85 -4.59 -0.95
CA LYS A 82 -11.17 -4.68 -1.61
C LYS A 82 -12.29 -4.91 -0.59
N PHE A 83 -12.12 -5.85 0.34
CA PHE A 83 -13.09 -6.15 1.39
C PHE A 83 -13.39 -4.94 2.28
N LEU A 84 -12.34 -4.20 2.67
CA LEU A 84 -12.43 -2.97 3.45
C LEU A 84 -12.97 -1.76 2.65
N SER A 85 -13.34 -1.97 1.38
CA SER A 85 -13.80 -0.93 0.46
C SER A 85 -12.80 0.21 0.32
N LEU A 86 -11.49 -0.08 0.39
CA LEU A 86 -10.45 0.88 0.00
C LEU A 86 -10.46 1.09 -1.51
N ASP A 87 -9.90 2.20 -1.98
CA ASP A 87 -10.05 2.66 -3.35
C ASP A 87 -9.09 1.97 -4.34
N GLY A 88 -8.22 1.10 -3.83
CA GLY A 88 -7.32 0.28 -4.66
C GLY A 88 -6.09 -0.25 -3.92
N ALA A 89 -5.21 -0.87 -4.70
CA ALA A 89 -3.88 -1.28 -4.27
C ALA A 89 -2.87 -1.03 -5.38
N ILE A 90 -1.63 -0.68 -5.01
CA ILE A 90 -0.47 -0.64 -5.90
C ILE A 90 0.41 -1.85 -5.60
N ILE A 91 0.73 -2.64 -6.61
CA ILE A 91 1.46 -3.91 -6.47
C ILE A 91 2.63 -3.98 -7.46
N GLU A 92 3.71 -4.65 -7.07
CA GLU A 92 4.88 -4.89 -7.93
C GLU A 92 4.76 -6.23 -8.65
N ILE A 93 5.02 -6.22 -9.95
CA ILE A 93 4.91 -7.40 -10.81
C ILE A 93 6.15 -7.46 -11.72
N HIS A 94 6.72 -8.65 -11.90
CA HIS A 94 7.84 -8.88 -12.80
C HIS A 94 7.72 -10.27 -13.45
N GLU A 95 8.16 -10.43 -14.70
CA GLU A 95 8.06 -11.72 -15.41
C GLU A 95 8.79 -12.86 -14.66
N ASN A 96 9.95 -12.54 -14.10
CA ASN A 96 10.76 -13.45 -13.30
C ASN A 96 11.33 -12.71 -12.07
N PRO A 97 10.64 -12.71 -10.91
CA PRO A 97 11.05 -11.95 -9.73
C PRO A 97 12.47 -12.26 -9.23
N ASP A 98 12.97 -13.49 -9.43
CA ASP A 98 14.30 -13.93 -8.96
C ASP A 98 15.47 -13.18 -9.62
N VAL A 99 15.25 -12.61 -10.81
CA VAL A 99 16.28 -11.84 -11.56
C VAL A 99 16.02 -10.34 -11.55
N ALA A 100 15.04 -9.87 -10.77
CA ALA A 100 14.74 -8.45 -10.66
C ALA A 100 15.93 -7.69 -10.06
N LEU A 101 16.27 -6.54 -10.65
CA LEU A 101 17.38 -5.70 -10.17
C LEU A 101 17.09 -4.99 -8.83
N SER A 102 15.82 -4.88 -8.50
CA SER A 102 15.32 -4.35 -7.23
C SER A 102 14.12 -5.18 -6.82
N ASP A 103 13.92 -5.34 -5.51
CA ASP A 103 12.59 -5.64 -4.97
C ASP A 103 11.95 -6.98 -5.39
N GLY A 104 12.76 -7.92 -5.89
CA GLY A 104 12.30 -9.25 -6.34
C GLY A 104 11.55 -10.05 -5.27
N PHE A 105 11.96 -9.95 -4.00
CA PHE A 105 11.38 -10.75 -2.91
C PHE A 105 9.90 -10.42 -2.59
N GLN A 106 9.44 -9.21 -2.89
CA GLN A 106 8.05 -8.79 -2.70
C GLN A 106 7.23 -8.70 -3.99
N THR A 107 7.87 -9.01 -5.12
CA THR A 107 7.30 -8.88 -6.44
C THR A 107 6.64 -10.20 -6.82
N ILE A 108 5.39 -10.15 -7.25
CA ILE A 108 4.68 -11.34 -7.75
C ILE A 108 4.97 -11.54 -9.24
N ASP A 109 4.88 -12.78 -9.72
CA ASP A 109 5.00 -13.07 -11.14
C ASP A 109 3.70 -12.80 -11.93
N PHE A 110 3.76 -12.95 -13.26
CA PHE A 110 2.58 -12.74 -14.12
C PHE A 110 1.45 -13.73 -13.85
N LYS A 111 1.77 -14.97 -13.48
CA LYS A 111 0.78 -16.01 -13.21
C LYS A 111 0.06 -15.70 -11.89
N GLU A 112 0.81 -15.38 -10.84
CA GLU A 112 0.29 -14.95 -9.54
C GLU A 112 -0.59 -13.70 -9.68
N TYR A 113 -0.15 -12.73 -10.50
CA TYR A 113 -0.96 -11.54 -10.79
C TYR A 113 -2.27 -11.90 -11.51
N GLU A 114 -2.24 -12.77 -12.52
CA GLU A 114 -3.44 -13.19 -13.24
C GLU A 114 -4.43 -13.91 -12.30
N GLU A 115 -3.93 -14.76 -11.40
CA GLU A 115 -4.72 -15.42 -10.36
C GLU A 115 -5.32 -14.41 -9.37
N LEU A 116 -4.54 -13.41 -8.94
CA LEU A 116 -5.02 -12.33 -8.09
C LEU A 116 -6.16 -11.57 -8.76
N VAL A 117 -5.99 -11.09 -10.00
CA VAL A 117 -7.03 -10.33 -10.72
C VAL A 117 -8.32 -11.14 -10.88
N LYS A 118 -8.22 -12.44 -11.18
CA LYS A 118 -9.39 -13.34 -11.26
C LYS A 118 -10.12 -13.49 -9.93
N SER A 119 -9.40 -13.37 -8.82
CA SER A 119 -9.92 -13.53 -7.46
C SER A 119 -10.50 -12.26 -6.83
N LEU A 120 -10.29 -11.09 -7.48
CA LEU A 120 -10.81 -9.80 -7.01
C LEU A 120 -12.23 -9.61 -7.49
#